data_AF-A0A1Y2C482-F1
#
_entry.id   AF-A0A1Y2C482-F1
#
_cell.length_a   1.000
_cell.length_b   1.000
_cell.length_c   1.000
_cell.angle_alpha   90.00
_cell.angle_beta   90.00
_cell.angle_gamma   90.00
#
_symmetry.space_group_name_H-M   'P 1'
#
loop_
_entity.id
_entity.type
_entity.pdbx_description
1 polymer ?
#
loop_
_entity_poly.entity_id
_entity_poly.type
_entity_poly.pdbx_seq_one_letter_code
_entity_poly.pdbx_strand_id
1 'polypeptide(L)'
;MDVEMAPPAPVASTSAAPAPASAPSVPPGRRAKLTEEALLAASRKVIKVLTTQSMRQSFSEIAAVFEDPSVYGPEEGKQQFEVLMEGLKEIVVGHYGKGIPLAWADMCERYSFIERANELDLVVEKAKQAKKEGAAPRNLYQLGADGQITIPNSTIPVLRTAASELREKRLALAEQNTATYDRISKSQATVTRMEGQLKDILDDFAKAMDILKSVDDQAIAELQDQLLEAVPVDGA
;
A
#
# COMPACT_ATOMS: atom_id res chain seq x y z
N MET A 1 -32.15 48.91 61.78
CA MET A 1 -31.75 47.51 61.54
C MET A 1 -31.44 47.40 60.08
N ASP A 2 -30.17 47.63 59.81
CA ASP A 2 -29.51 47.55 58.53
C ASP A 2 -29.69 46.17 57.91
N VAL A 3 -30.11 46.14 56.64
CA VAL A 3 -29.91 44.98 55.77
C VAL A 3 -29.14 45.49 54.56
N GLU A 4 -27.83 45.43 54.72
CA GLU A 4 -26.81 45.66 53.70
C GLU A 4 -27.00 44.61 52.58
N MET A 5 -27.43 45.07 51.40
CA MET A 5 -27.66 44.22 50.24
C MET A 5 -26.33 44.06 49.49
N ALA A 6 -25.64 42.95 49.77
CA ALA A 6 -24.38 42.60 49.13
C ALA A 6 -24.54 42.46 47.60
N PRO A 7 -23.59 42.96 46.78
CA PRO A 7 -23.63 42.81 45.33
C PRO A 7 -23.29 41.36 44.90
N PRO A 8 -23.86 40.85 43.80
CA PRO A 8 -23.55 39.51 43.31
C PRO A 8 -22.11 39.43 42.78
N ALA A 9 -21.43 38.35 43.13
CA ALA A 9 -20.06 38.01 42.74
C ALA A 9 -19.90 37.91 41.21
N PRO A 10 -18.71 38.22 40.66
CA PRO A 10 -18.44 38.13 39.24
C PRO A 10 -18.42 36.66 38.79
N VAL A 11 -19.22 36.34 37.77
CA VAL A 11 -19.15 35.04 37.09
C VAL A 11 -17.76 34.87 36.45
N ALA A 12 -17.14 33.77 36.83
CA ALA A 12 -15.79 33.38 36.43
C ALA A 12 -15.66 33.28 34.89
N SER A 13 -14.56 33.84 34.39
CA SER A 13 -14.02 33.58 33.05
C SER A 13 -14.00 32.07 32.77
N THR A 14 -14.89 31.60 31.91
CA THR A 14 -14.68 30.33 31.20
C THR A 14 -13.48 30.50 30.30
N SER A 15 -12.35 30.00 30.80
CA SER A 15 -11.11 29.77 30.08
C SER A 15 -11.43 29.05 28.76
N ALA A 16 -11.21 29.72 27.64
CA ALA A 16 -11.29 29.11 26.32
C ALA A 16 -10.24 27.99 26.25
N ALA A 17 -10.70 26.76 26.07
CA ALA A 17 -9.82 25.62 25.83
C ALA A 17 -8.89 25.92 24.63
N PRO A 18 -7.60 25.55 24.69
CA PRO A 18 -6.68 25.79 23.59
C PRO A 18 -7.14 25.03 22.35
N ALA A 19 -7.23 25.74 21.23
CA ALA A 19 -7.53 25.17 19.91
C ALA A 19 -6.52 24.04 19.60
N PRO A 20 -6.97 22.93 18.96
CA PRO A 20 -6.05 21.87 18.58
C PRO A 20 -4.96 22.44 17.67
N ALA A 21 -3.72 22.08 17.96
CA ALA A 21 -2.55 22.52 17.21
C ALA A 21 -2.75 22.23 15.71
N SER A 22 -2.72 23.28 14.89
CA SER A 22 -2.74 23.19 13.44
C SER A 22 -1.55 22.36 12.97
N ALA A 23 -1.84 21.29 12.23
CA ALA A 23 -0.83 20.50 11.53
C ALA A 23 0.03 21.41 10.63
N PRO A 24 1.30 21.06 10.36
CA PRO A 24 2.17 21.87 9.51
C PRO A 24 1.51 22.12 8.16
N SER A 25 1.21 23.38 7.84
CA SER A 25 0.52 23.76 6.61
C SER A 25 1.38 23.40 5.41
N VAL A 26 0.97 22.39 4.65
CA VAL A 26 1.61 22.03 3.38
C VAL A 26 1.52 23.24 2.43
N PRO A 27 2.65 23.72 1.88
CA PRO A 27 2.62 24.89 1.02
C PRO A 27 1.79 24.62 -0.25
N PRO A 28 1.00 25.60 -0.72
CA PRO A 28 0.17 25.42 -1.90
C PRO A 28 1.02 25.28 -3.16
N GLY A 29 0.83 24.17 -3.87
CA GLY A 29 1.39 23.94 -5.20
C GLY A 29 0.67 24.72 -6.29
N ARG A 30 1.07 24.48 -7.55
CA ARG A 30 0.58 25.25 -8.71
C ARG A 30 -0.94 25.20 -8.82
N ARG A 31 -1.53 24.01 -8.71
CA ARG A 31 -2.97 23.83 -8.92
C ARG A 31 -3.82 24.46 -7.81
N ALA A 32 -3.35 24.40 -6.56
CA ALA A 32 -3.99 25.07 -5.44
C ALA A 32 -4.01 26.60 -5.65
N LYS A 33 -2.86 27.20 -6.02
CA LYS A 33 -2.76 28.63 -6.34
C LYS A 33 -3.66 29.06 -7.49
N LEU A 34 -3.68 28.29 -8.58
CA LEU A 34 -4.55 28.59 -9.72
C LEU A 34 -6.04 28.55 -9.34
N THR A 35 -6.42 27.66 -8.42
CA THR A 35 -7.80 27.56 -7.96
C THR A 35 -8.18 28.76 -7.08
N GLU A 36 -7.28 29.17 -6.20
CA GLU A 36 -7.43 30.39 -5.39
C GLU A 36 -7.52 31.65 -6.27
N GLU A 37 -6.63 31.79 -7.25
CA GLU A 37 -6.65 32.90 -8.21
C GLU A 37 -7.94 32.92 -9.02
N ALA A 38 -8.41 31.76 -9.49
CA ALA A 38 -9.67 31.64 -10.22
C ALA A 38 -10.88 32.04 -9.35
N LEU A 39 -10.88 31.63 -8.08
CA LEU A 39 -11.92 31.99 -7.12
C LEU A 39 -11.95 33.51 -6.86
N LEU A 40 -10.78 34.12 -6.66
CA LEU A 40 -10.66 35.57 -6.49
C LEU A 40 -11.03 36.33 -7.77
N ALA A 41 -10.71 35.79 -8.95
CA ALA A 41 -11.14 36.38 -10.21
C ALA A 41 -12.66 36.28 -10.39
N ALA A 42 -13.27 35.16 -10.00
CA ALA A 42 -14.72 34.98 -10.03
C ALA A 42 -15.43 35.94 -9.05
N SER A 43 -14.90 36.12 -7.83
CA SER A 43 -15.47 37.07 -6.87
C SER A 43 -15.43 38.51 -7.37
N ARG A 44 -14.32 38.92 -7.99
CA ARG A 44 -14.20 40.25 -8.62
C ARG A 44 -15.19 40.45 -9.76
N LYS A 45 -15.49 39.41 -10.55
CA LYS A 45 -16.51 39.50 -11.60
C LYS A 45 -17.90 39.74 -11.03
N VAL A 46 -18.26 39.06 -9.94
CA VAL A 46 -19.55 39.29 -9.25
C VAL A 46 -19.63 40.73 -8.72
N ILE A 47 -18.56 41.21 -8.07
CA ILE A 47 -18.46 42.59 -7.59
C ILE A 47 -18.61 43.59 -8.74
N LYS A 48 -18.04 43.31 -9.92
CA LYS A 48 -18.11 44.21 -11.09
C LYS A 48 -19.53 44.41 -11.61
N VAL A 49 -20.42 43.43 -11.40
CA VAL A 49 -21.83 43.52 -11.84
C VAL A 49 -22.65 44.45 -10.93
N LEU A 50 -22.23 44.66 -9.68
CA LEU A 50 -22.84 45.60 -8.73
C LEU A 50 -22.51 47.06 -9.09
N THR A 51 -23.04 47.52 -10.21
CA THR A 51 -23.00 48.93 -10.63
C THR A 51 -24.19 49.68 -10.03
N THR A 52 -24.02 50.98 -9.76
CA THR A 52 -25.08 51.84 -9.23
C THR A 52 -26.35 51.78 -10.09
N GLN A 53 -26.21 51.67 -11.41
CA GLN A 53 -27.33 51.49 -12.34
C GLN A 53 -28.05 50.15 -12.15
N SER A 54 -27.32 49.04 -12.08
CA SER A 54 -27.91 47.71 -11.86
C SER A 54 -28.62 47.62 -10.51
N MET A 55 -28.05 48.27 -9.49
CA MET A 55 -28.65 48.30 -8.17
C MET A 55 -29.89 49.20 -8.15
N ARG A 56 -29.89 50.37 -8.80
CA ARG A 56 -31.09 51.21 -8.94
C ARG A 56 -32.23 50.50 -9.67
N GLN A 57 -31.93 49.70 -10.70
CA GLN A 57 -32.93 48.87 -11.38
C GLN A 57 -33.49 47.77 -10.46
N SER A 58 -32.63 47.18 -9.62
CA SER A 58 -33.01 46.12 -8.67
C SER A 58 -33.82 46.65 -7.49
N PHE A 59 -33.59 47.90 -7.09
CA PHE A 59 -34.29 48.60 -5.99
C PHE A 59 -35.16 49.75 -6.52
N SER A 60 -35.89 49.50 -7.61
CA SER A 60 -36.68 50.53 -8.31
C SER A 60 -37.80 51.13 -7.45
N GLU A 61 -38.44 50.34 -6.59
CA GLU A 61 -39.47 50.80 -5.65
C GLU A 61 -38.91 51.77 -4.61
N ILE A 62 -37.72 51.46 -4.07
CA ILE A 62 -37.03 52.34 -3.11
C ILE A 62 -36.55 53.60 -3.82
N ALA A 63 -35.97 53.47 -5.01
CA ALA A 63 -35.53 54.60 -5.82
C ALA A 63 -36.68 55.60 -6.09
N ALA A 64 -37.89 55.10 -6.36
CA ALA A 64 -39.07 55.95 -6.59
C ALA A 64 -39.42 56.83 -5.38
N VAL A 65 -39.22 56.35 -4.14
CA VAL A 65 -39.46 57.14 -2.92
C VAL A 65 -38.45 58.29 -2.77
N PHE A 66 -37.18 58.03 -3.11
CA PHE A 66 -36.14 59.04 -3.08
C PHE A 66 -36.20 60.02 -4.25
N GLU A 67 -36.85 59.64 -5.35
CA GLU A 67 -37.03 60.49 -6.52
C GLU A 67 -38.32 61.34 -6.46
N ASP A 68 -39.16 61.14 -5.44
CA ASP A 68 -40.37 61.94 -5.21
C ASP A 68 -39.98 63.35 -4.70
N PRO A 69 -40.19 64.40 -5.52
CA PRO A 69 -39.81 65.77 -5.16
C PRO A 69 -40.59 66.30 -3.96
N SER A 70 -41.73 65.69 -3.61
CA SER A 70 -42.56 66.09 -2.47
C SER A 70 -41.97 65.65 -1.11
N VAL A 71 -41.07 64.65 -1.11
CA VAL A 71 -40.51 64.07 0.12
C VAL A 71 -39.09 64.58 0.39
N TYR A 72 -38.23 64.57 -0.62
CA TYR A 72 -36.79 64.86 -0.47
C TYR A 72 -36.29 66.02 -1.34
N GLY A 73 -37.16 66.75 -2.05
CA GLY A 73 -36.75 67.80 -2.99
C GLY A 73 -36.09 67.27 -4.27
N PRO A 74 -35.86 68.11 -5.29
CA PRO A 74 -35.53 67.67 -6.65
C PRO A 74 -34.14 67.02 -6.82
N GLU A 75 -33.19 67.30 -5.92
CA GLU A 75 -31.78 66.89 -6.03
C GLU A 75 -31.29 66.11 -4.79
N GLU A 76 -31.76 66.47 -3.59
CA GLU A 76 -31.33 65.89 -2.31
C GLU A 76 -31.69 64.40 -2.21
N GLY A 77 -32.87 63.98 -2.67
CA GLY A 77 -33.29 62.58 -2.63
C GLY A 77 -32.43 61.67 -3.51
N LYS A 78 -31.99 62.13 -4.68
CA LYS A 78 -31.07 61.38 -5.55
C LYS A 78 -29.71 61.19 -4.90
N GLN A 79 -29.16 62.23 -4.28
CA GLN A 79 -27.89 62.14 -3.56
C GLN A 79 -27.98 61.16 -2.38
N GLN A 80 -29.06 61.20 -1.60
CA GLN A 80 -29.25 60.28 -0.48
C GLN A 80 -29.38 58.83 -0.93
N PHE A 81 -30.10 58.58 -2.04
CA PHE A 81 -30.18 57.26 -2.64
C PHE A 81 -28.81 56.78 -3.12
N GLU A 82 -28.03 57.61 -3.82
CA GLU A 82 -26.68 57.23 -4.27
C GLU A 82 -25.74 56.90 -3.11
N VAL A 83 -25.76 57.68 -2.02
CA VAL A 83 -24.98 57.41 -0.80
C VAL A 83 -25.39 56.08 -0.15
N LEU A 84 -26.70 55.81 -0.05
CA LEU A 84 -27.22 54.55 0.48
C LEU A 84 -26.75 53.35 -0.35
N MET A 85 -26.83 53.48 -1.68
CA MET A 85 -26.48 52.42 -2.61
C MET A 85 -24.98 52.15 -2.65
N GLU A 86 -24.14 53.20 -2.57
CA GLU A 86 -22.69 53.03 -2.46
C GLU A 86 -22.31 52.38 -1.11
N GLY A 87 -22.96 52.76 0.00
CA GLY A 87 -22.76 52.11 1.30
C GLY A 87 -23.15 50.63 1.30
N LEU A 88 -24.29 50.27 0.69
CA LEU A 88 -24.71 48.87 0.54
C LEU A 88 -23.71 48.08 -0.31
N LYS A 89 -23.23 48.68 -1.40
CA LYS A 89 -22.21 48.09 -2.27
C LYS A 89 -20.90 47.86 -1.52
N GLU A 90 -20.43 48.81 -0.71
CA GLU A 90 -19.23 48.66 0.11
C GLU A 90 -19.34 47.49 1.10
N ILE A 91 -20.49 47.31 1.74
CA ILE A 91 -20.75 46.19 2.65
C ILE A 91 -20.64 44.86 1.90
N VAL A 92 -21.30 44.74 0.74
CA VAL A 92 -21.26 43.53 -0.08
C VAL A 92 -19.85 43.24 -0.58
N VAL A 93 -19.14 44.26 -1.09
CA VAL A 93 -17.74 44.15 -1.52
C VAL A 93 -16.84 43.71 -0.37
N GLY A 94 -17.04 44.26 0.83
CA GLY A 94 -16.32 43.85 2.04
C GLY A 94 -16.56 42.40 2.41
N HIS A 95 -17.81 41.93 2.33
CA HIS A 95 -18.18 40.53 2.58
C HIS A 95 -17.56 39.59 1.55
N TYR A 96 -17.60 39.92 0.26
CA TYR A 96 -16.98 39.10 -0.78
C TYR A 96 -15.45 39.13 -0.70
N GLY A 97 -14.86 40.29 -0.37
CA GLY A 97 -13.42 40.48 -0.27
C GLY A 97 -12.78 39.73 0.90
N LYS A 98 -13.46 39.64 2.05
CA LYS A 98 -12.95 38.96 3.25
C LYS A 98 -13.54 37.56 3.46
N GLY A 99 -14.82 37.38 3.16
CA GLY A 99 -15.54 36.13 3.39
C GLY A 99 -15.13 35.01 2.44
N ILE A 100 -14.84 35.32 1.17
CA ILE A 100 -14.43 34.29 0.20
C ILE A 100 -13.05 33.70 0.53
N PRO A 101 -12.01 34.49 0.82
CA PRO A 101 -10.73 33.94 1.28
C PRO A 101 -10.88 33.10 2.55
N LEU A 102 -11.72 33.52 3.50
CA LEU A 102 -11.95 32.78 4.74
C LEU A 102 -12.66 31.45 4.48
N ALA A 103 -13.72 31.44 3.68
CA ALA A 103 -14.45 30.23 3.29
C ALA A 103 -13.56 29.28 2.47
N TRP A 104 -12.69 29.83 1.61
CA TRP A 104 -11.70 29.06 0.88
C TRP A 104 -10.70 28.37 1.82
N ALA A 105 -10.18 29.09 2.81
CA ALA A 105 -9.26 28.54 3.80
C ALA A 105 -9.92 27.40 4.60
N ASP A 106 -11.15 27.60 5.09
CA ASP A 106 -11.93 26.57 5.80
C ASP A 106 -12.19 25.34 4.91
N MET A 107 -12.54 25.54 3.63
CA MET A 107 -12.69 24.43 2.68
C MET A 107 -11.37 23.68 2.45
N CYS A 108 -10.25 24.42 2.34
CA CYS A 108 -8.95 23.82 2.14
C CYS A 108 -8.54 22.94 3.31
N GLU A 109 -8.81 23.39 4.53
CA GLU A 109 -8.54 22.66 5.76
C GLU A 109 -9.45 21.43 5.91
N ARG A 110 -10.77 21.60 5.78
CA ARG A 110 -11.75 20.51 5.97
C ARG A 110 -11.57 19.34 5.01
N TYR A 111 -11.15 19.62 3.77
CA TYR A 111 -11.06 18.61 2.72
C TYR A 111 -9.62 18.25 2.35
N SER A 112 -8.62 18.75 3.08
CA SER A 112 -7.20 18.62 2.72
C SER A 112 -6.96 18.96 1.25
N PHE A 113 -7.63 20.00 0.73
CA PHE A 113 -7.65 20.29 -0.70
C PHE A 113 -6.25 20.54 -1.25
N ILE A 114 -5.44 21.30 -0.50
CA ILE A 114 -4.07 21.65 -0.89
C ILE A 114 -3.21 20.39 -1.04
N GLU A 115 -3.30 19.47 -0.11
CA GLU A 115 -2.55 18.21 -0.13
C GLU A 115 -2.93 17.37 -1.35
N ARG A 116 -4.23 17.17 -1.59
CA ARG A 116 -4.74 16.41 -2.73
C ARG A 116 -4.40 17.05 -4.08
N ALA A 117 -4.45 18.39 -4.16
CA ALA A 117 -4.06 19.12 -5.35
C ALA A 117 -2.56 18.96 -5.64
N ASN A 118 -1.72 18.98 -4.60
CA ASN A 118 -0.28 18.74 -4.72
C ASN A 118 0.01 17.29 -5.13
N GLU A 119 -0.66 16.30 -4.55
CA GLU A 119 -0.56 14.89 -4.95
C GLU A 119 -0.93 14.69 -6.42
N LEU A 120 -2.01 15.33 -6.88
CA LEU A 120 -2.42 15.28 -8.27
C LEU A 120 -1.35 15.88 -9.20
N ASP A 121 -0.74 17.00 -8.83
CA ASP A 121 0.36 17.58 -9.60
C ASP A 121 1.56 16.63 -9.69
N LEU A 122 1.91 15.94 -8.61
CA LEU A 122 2.95 14.90 -8.62
C LEU A 122 2.59 13.73 -9.55
N VAL A 123 1.35 13.24 -9.50
CA VAL A 123 0.88 12.16 -10.39
C VAL A 123 0.94 12.59 -11.85
N VAL A 124 0.54 13.83 -12.16
CA VAL A 124 0.56 14.36 -13.52
C VAL A 124 2.00 14.51 -14.03
N GLU A 125 2.93 15.01 -13.22
CA GLU A 125 4.34 15.10 -13.64
C GLU A 125 4.97 13.72 -13.84
N LYS A 126 4.70 12.75 -12.96
CA LYS A 126 5.11 11.35 -13.15
C LYS A 126 4.55 10.77 -14.45
N ALA A 127 3.28 11.02 -14.76
CA ALA A 127 2.66 10.56 -15.99
C ALA A 127 3.27 11.22 -17.24
N LYS A 128 3.58 12.53 -17.19
CA LYS A 128 4.28 13.23 -18.28
C LYS A 128 5.67 12.68 -18.51
N GLN A 129 6.41 12.40 -17.44
CA GLN A 129 7.74 11.82 -17.52
C GLN A 129 7.68 10.42 -18.13
N ALA A 130 6.78 9.55 -17.64
CA ALA A 130 6.57 8.21 -18.19
C ALA A 130 6.21 8.27 -19.69
N LYS A 131 5.37 9.24 -20.11
CA LYS A 131 5.05 9.45 -21.53
C LYS A 131 6.28 9.84 -22.36
N LYS A 132 7.16 10.70 -21.83
CA LYS A 132 8.41 11.08 -22.50
C LYS A 132 9.38 9.91 -22.65
N GLU A 133 9.39 9.03 -21.66
CA GLU A 133 10.19 7.79 -21.65
C GLU A 133 9.59 6.69 -22.56
N GLY A 134 8.47 6.97 -23.24
CA GLY A 134 7.81 6.02 -24.15
C GLY A 134 7.04 4.91 -23.44
N ALA A 135 6.75 5.05 -22.15
CA ALA A 135 5.97 4.07 -21.41
C ALA A 135 4.54 4.01 -21.97
N ALA A 136 4.07 2.79 -22.27
CA ALA A 136 2.69 2.56 -22.69
C ALA A 136 1.71 2.99 -21.57
N PRO A 137 0.55 3.57 -21.91
CA PRO A 137 -0.45 3.94 -20.91
C PRO A 137 -0.83 2.71 -20.08
N ARG A 138 -0.73 2.83 -18.76
CA ARG A 138 -1.24 1.82 -17.81
C ARG A 138 -2.76 1.83 -17.90
N ASN A 139 -3.32 1.09 -18.85
CA ASN A 139 -4.74 0.77 -18.85
C ASN A 139 -5.05 -0.04 -17.60
N LEU A 140 -6.22 0.11 -17.00
CA LEU A 140 -6.63 -0.74 -15.86
C LEU A 140 -6.62 -2.23 -16.23
N TYR A 141 -6.77 -2.51 -17.52
CA TYR A 141 -6.86 -3.83 -18.12
C TYR A 141 -5.89 -3.94 -19.29
N GLN A 142 -5.06 -4.98 -19.31
CA GLN A 142 -4.28 -5.33 -20.50
C GLN A 142 -5.17 -6.16 -21.42
N LEU A 143 -5.30 -5.74 -22.69
CA LEU A 143 -5.98 -6.55 -23.69
C LEU A 143 -5.09 -7.75 -24.01
N GLY A 144 -5.60 -8.96 -23.82
CA GLY A 144 -4.90 -10.18 -24.23
C GLY A 144 -4.72 -10.24 -25.75
N ALA A 145 -3.83 -11.10 -26.23
CA ALA A 145 -3.62 -11.34 -27.67
C ALA A 145 -4.93 -11.72 -28.41
N ASP A 146 -5.91 -12.24 -27.66
CA ASP A 146 -7.22 -12.69 -28.15
C ASP A 146 -8.28 -11.56 -28.13
N GLY A 147 -7.90 -10.32 -27.83
CA GLY A 147 -8.82 -9.17 -27.71
C GLY A 147 -9.69 -9.16 -26.44
N GLN A 148 -9.59 -10.20 -25.60
CA GLN A 148 -10.29 -10.30 -24.31
C GLN A 148 -9.49 -9.60 -23.20
N ILE A 149 -10.21 -8.85 -22.35
CA ILE A 149 -9.66 -8.26 -21.12
C ILE A 149 -9.45 -9.38 -20.11
N THR A 150 -8.22 -9.82 -19.90
CA THR A 150 -7.96 -11.02 -19.09
C THR A 150 -7.30 -10.75 -17.75
N ILE A 151 -6.53 -9.67 -17.57
CA ILE A 151 -5.78 -9.45 -16.32
C ILE A 151 -5.72 -7.94 -15.96
N PRO A 152 -6.12 -7.56 -14.73
CA PRO A 152 -5.87 -6.22 -14.20
C PRO A 152 -4.36 -5.93 -14.17
N ASN A 153 -3.94 -4.75 -14.63
CA ASN A 153 -2.51 -4.41 -14.65
C ASN A 153 -1.85 -4.42 -13.25
N SER A 154 -2.65 -4.33 -12.18
CA SER A 154 -2.20 -4.44 -10.78
C SER A 154 -1.71 -5.85 -10.40
N THR A 155 -2.22 -6.91 -11.05
CA THR A 155 -1.85 -8.29 -10.71
C THR A 155 -0.61 -8.80 -11.44
N ILE A 156 -0.21 -8.15 -12.54
CA ILE A 156 0.99 -8.52 -13.33
C ILE A 156 2.29 -8.52 -12.51
N PRO A 157 2.63 -7.49 -11.70
CA PRO A 157 3.85 -7.53 -10.90
C PRO A 157 3.82 -8.65 -9.86
N VAL A 158 2.67 -8.91 -9.23
CA VAL A 158 2.50 -10.01 -8.27
C VAL A 158 2.72 -11.35 -8.95
N LEU A 159 2.14 -11.56 -10.13
CA LEU A 159 2.33 -12.77 -10.93
C LEU A 159 3.80 -12.96 -11.35
N ARG A 160 4.49 -11.86 -11.68
CA ARG A 160 5.92 -11.91 -12.05
C ARG A 160 6.79 -12.35 -10.87
N THR A 161 6.55 -11.79 -9.68
CA THR A 161 7.25 -12.16 -8.45
C THR A 161 6.95 -13.60 -8.06
N ALA A 162 5.67 -14.01 -8.08
CA ALA A 162 5.29 -15.38 -7.80
C ALA A 162 5.95 -16.36 -8.78
N ALA A 163 6.02 -16.03 -10.07
CA ALA A 163 6.67 -16.86 -11.08
C ALA A 163 8.19 -16.96 -10.88
N SER A 164 8.87 -15.90 -10.43
CA SER A 164 10.31 -15.98 -10.11
C SER A 164 10.55 -16.85 -8.88
N GLU A 165 9.77 -16.67 -7.81
CA GLU A 165 9.87 -17.50 -6.60
C GLU A 165 9.63 -18.99 -6.91
N LEU A 166 8.66 -19.29 -7.78
CA LEU A 166 8.34 -20.67 -8.16
C LEU A 166 9.46 -21.30 -9.00
N ARG A 167 10.17 -20.52 -9.82
CA ARG A 167 11.37 -20.99 -10.53
C ARG A 167 12.52 -21.27 -9.57
N GLU A 168 12.77 -20.38 -8.62
CA GLU A 168 13.81 -20.58 -7.60
C GLU A 168 13.55 -21.85 -6.78
N LYS A 169 12.31 -22.04 -6.32
CA LYS A 169 11.91 -23.27 -5.61
C LYS A 169 12.09 -24.53 -6.46
N ARG A 170 11.80 -24.46 -7.77
CA ARG A 170 12.03 -25.58 -8.69
C ARG A 170 13.51 -25.93 -8.83
N LEU A 171 14.37 -24.93 -8.94
CA LEU A 171 15.81 -25.15 -9.02
C LEU A 171 16.36 -25.77 -7.73
N ALA A 172 15.97 -25.22 -6.58
CA ALA A 172 16.37 -25.76 -5.27
C ALA A 172 15.92 -27.22 -5.08
N LEU A 173 14.69 -27.56 -5.50
CA LEU A 173 14.19 -28.93 -5.45
C LEU A 173 14.94 -29.86 -6.43
N ALA A 174 15.33 -29.36 -7.60
CA ALA A 174 16.11 -30.14 -8.56
C ALA A 174 17.50 -30.47 -7.98
N GLU A 175 18.18 -29.51 -7.37
CA GLU A 175 19.47 -29.70 -6.70
C GLU A 175 19.36 -30.64 -5.49
N GLN A 176 18.30 -30.54 -4.70
CA GLN A 176 18.07 -31.45 -3.59
C GLN A 176 17.83 -32.89 -4.09
N ASN A 177 17.08 -33.05 -5.18
CA ASN A 177 16.84 -34.36 -5.78
C ASN A 177 18.13 -34.98 -6.30
N THR A 178 18.98 -34.22 -7.02
CA THR A 178 20.27 -34.75 -7.51
C THR A 178 21.18 -35.18 -6.34
N ALA A 179 21.29 -34.36 -5.30
CA ALA A 179 22.05 -34.71 -4.10
C ALA A 179 21.50 -35.97 -3.39
N THR A 180 20.18 -36.15 -3.40
CA THR A 180 19.53 -37.33 -2.82
C THR A 180 19.81 -38.58 -3.65
N TYR A 181 19.72 -38.48 -4.99
CA TYR A 181 20.09 -39.58 -5.89
C TYR A 181 21.56 -39.99 -5.71
N ASP A 182 22.47 -39.04 -5.57
CA ASP A 182 23.89 -39.32 -5.31
C ASP A 182 24.11 -40.02 -3.96
N ARG A 183 23.31 -39.69 -2.94
CA ARG A 183 23.37 -40.36 -1.65
C ARG A 183 22.84 -41.79 -1.73
N ILE A 184 21.73 -41.99 -2.46
CA ILE A 184 21.14 -43.32 -2.69
C ILE A 184 22.13 -44.20 -3.45
N SER A 185 22.75 -43.70 -4.51
CA SER A 185 23.71 -44.47 -5.31
C SER A 185 24.94 -44.89 -4.49
N LYS A 186 25.47 -43.99 -3.65
CA LYS A 186 26.55 -44.33 -2.70
C LYS A 186 26.12 -45.39 -1.69
N SER A 187 24.92 -45.25 -1.13
CA SER A 187 24.36 -46.24 -0.19
C SER A 187 24.19 -47.60 -0.85
N GLN A 188 23.71 -47.63 -2.09
CA GLN A 188 23.54 -48.85 -2.86
C GLN A 188 24.89 -49.52 -3.13
N ALA A 189 25.91 -48.76 -3.52
CA ALA A 189 27.26 -49.28 -3.71
C ALA A 189 27.85 -49.86 -2.40
N THR A 190 27.58 -49.24 -1.25
CA THR A 190 28.01 -49.79 0.05
C THR A 190 27.28 -51.08 0.40
N VAL A 191 25.97 -51.16 0.14
CA VAL A 191 25.19 -52.39 0.37
C VAL A 191 25.68 -53.52 -0.52
N THR A 192 25.85 -53.29 -1.82
CA THR A 192 26.36 -54.31 -2.75
C THR A 192 27.76 -54.79 -2.35
N ARG A 193 28.61 -53.90 -1.83
CA ARG A 193 29.92 -54.30 -1.29
C ARG A 193 29.78 -55.18 -0.04
N MET A 194 28.90 -54.83 0.89
CA MET A 194 28.66 -55.63 2.09
C MET A 194 28.05 -57.01 1.76
N GLU A 195 27.14 -57.07 0.78
CA GLU A 195 26.58 -58.32 0.28
C GLU A 195 27.68 -59.22 -0.32
N GLY A 196 28.62 -58.65 -1.08
CA GLY A 196 29.79 -59.37 -1.58
C GLY A 196 30.66 -59.94 -0.46
N GLN A 197 30.98 -59.12 0.55
CA GLN A 197 31.77 -59.57 1.71
C GLN A 197 31.07 -60.68 2.51
N LEU A 198 29.74 -60.58 2.70
CA LEU A 198 28.97 -61.63 3.35
C LEU A 198 29.02 -62.94 2.58
N LYS A 199 28.97 -62.87 1.25
CA LYS A 199 29.09 -64.04 0.38
C LYS A 199 30.47 -64.70 0.50
N ASP A 200 31.55 -63.90 0.48
CA ASP A 200 32.91 -64.42 0.65
C ASP A 200 33.09 -65.12 2.01
N ILE A 201 32.55 -64.53 3.10
CA ILE A 201 32.58 -65.14 4.43
C ILE A 201 31.80 -66.47 4.46
N LEU A 202 30.64 -66.54 3.80
CA LEU A 202 29.86 -67.76 3.71
C LEU A 202 30.60 -68.85 2.92
N ASP A 203 31.26 -68.49 1.82
CA ASP A 203 32.06 -69.41 1.02
C ASP A 203 33.28 -69.93 1.80
N ASP A 204 33.96 -69.06 2.56
CA ASP A 204 35.07 -69.47 3.42
C ASP A 204 34.61 -70.33 4.60
N PHE A 205 33.44 -70.06 5.16
CA PHE A 205 32.82 -70.91 6.18
C PHE A 205 32.46 -72.30 5.62
N ALA A 206 31.92 -72.36 4.40
CA ALA A 206 31.63 -73.61 3.72
C ALA A 206 32.91 -74.45 3.51
N LYS A 207 33.99 -73.83 3.00
CA LYS A 207 35.30 -74.49 2.87
C LYS A 207 35.85 -74.96 4.21
N ALA A 208 35.75 -74.14 5.26
CA ALA A 208 36.21 -74.51 6.59
C ALA A 208 35.43 -75.71 7.15
N MET A 209 34.11 -75.77 6.93
CA MET A 209 33.32 -76.95 7.32
C MET A 209 33.70 -78.20 6.52
N ASP A 210 33.97 -78.09 5.22
CA ASP A 210 34.40 -79.24 4.42
C ASP A 210 35.79 -79.74 4.83
N ILE A 211 36.72 -78.84 5.17
CA ILE A 211 38.01 -79.21 5.76
C ILE A 211 37.78 -79.91 7.10
N LEU A 212 36.91 -79.37 7.97
CA LEU A 212 36.62 -79.98 9.27
C LEU A 212 36.07 -81.41 9.12
N LYS A 213 35.12 -81.62 8.19
CA LYS A 213 34.60 -82.96 7.87
C LYS A 213 35.71 -83.89 7.40
N SER A 214 36.60 -83.43 6.51
CA SER A 214 37.70 -84.25 6.02
C SER A 214 38.70 -84.65 7.11
N VAL A 215 38.93 -83.78 8.09
CA VAL A 215 39.78 -84.08 9.25
C VAL A 215 39.08 -85.06 10.19
N ASP A 216 37.79 -84.91 10.42
CA ASP A 216 37.00 -85.86 11.22
C ASP A 216 36.99 -87.25 10.55
N ASP A 217 36.77 -87.32 9.24
CA ASP A 217 36.82 -88.56 8.46
C ASP A 217 38.21 -89.20 8.53
N GLN A 218 39.28 -88.40 8.47
CA GLN A 218 40.66 -88.88 8.57
C GLN A 218 41.00 -89.35 10.00
N ALA A 219 40.55 -88.64 11.04
CA ALA A 219 40.73 -89.03 12.43
C ALA A 219 39.95 -90.32 12.76
N ILE A 220 38.75 -90.50 12.18
CA ILE A 220 37.98 -91.75 12.29
C ILE A 220 38.72 -92.90 11.58
N ALA A 221 39.31 -92.65 10.41
CA ALA A 221 40.10 -93.66 9.71
C ALA A 221 41.37 -94.06 10.49
N GLU A 222 42.09 -93.08 11.08
CA GLU A 222 43.26 -93.34 11.92
C GLU A 222 42.91 -94.09 13.21
N LEU A 223 41.75 -93.79 13.83
CA LEU A 223 41.24 -94.54 14.97
C LEU A 223 40.82 -95.97 14.59
N GLN A 224 40.28 -96.18 13.38
CA GLN A 224 39.97 -97.51 12.87
C GLN A 224 41.24 -98.33 12.58
N ASP A 225 42.28 -97.73 12.02
CA ASP A 225 43.58 -98.38 11.79
C ASP A 225 44.28 -98.71 13.12
N GLN A 226 44.24 -97.80 14.10
CA GLN A 226 44.75 -98.09 15.45
C GLN A 226 43.94 -99.17 16.17
N LEU A 227 42.63 -99.27 15.92
CA LEU A 227 41.80 -100.38 16.40
C LEU A 227 42.17 -101.70 15.70
N LEU A 228 42.43 -101.68 14.41
CA LEU A 228 42.88 -102.87 13.66
C LEU A 228 44.28 -103.33 14.10
N GLU A 229 45.17 -102.42 14.47
CA GLU A 229 46.51 -102.72 14.99
C GLU A 229 46.48 -103.15 16.48
N ALA A 230 45.52 -102.64 17.26
CA ALA A 230 45.32 -103.02 18.67
C ALA A 230 44.48 -104.30 18.86
N VAL A 231 43.94 -104.91 17.80
CA VAL A 231 43.34 -106.24 17.85
C VAL A 231 44.44 -107.29 17.56
N PRO A 232 44.94 -108.02 18.58
CA PRO A 232 45.81 -109.15 18.32
C PRO A 232 45.05 -110.22 17.53
N VAL A 233 45.70 -110.75 16.49
CA VAL A 233 45.33 -112.01 15.86
C VAL A 233 45.45 -113.10 16.92
N ASP A 234 44.33 -113.44 17.56
CA ASP A 234 44.15 -114.70 18.25
C ASP A 234 42.76 -115.23 17.92
N GLY A 235 42.71 -116.23 17.03
CA GLY A 235 41.48 -116.96 16.74
C GLY A 235 41.34 -117.63 15.38
N ALA A 236 42.39 -118.26 14.83
CA ALA A 236 42.30 -119.51 14.04
C ALA A 236 43.70 -120.09 13.76
#